data_AF-A0A010R447-F1
#
_entry.id   AF-A0A010R447-F1
#
_cell.length_a   1.000
_cell.length_b   1.000
_cell.length_c   1.000
_cell.angle_alpha   90.00
_cell.angle_beta   90.00
_cell.angle_gamma   90.00
#
_symmetry.space_group_name_H-M   'P 1'
#
loop_
_entity.id
_entity.type
_entity.pdbx_description
1 polymer ?
#
loop_
_entity_poly.entity_id
_entity_poly.type
_entity_poly.pdbx_seq_one_letter_code
_entity_poly.pdbx_strand_id
1 'polypeptide(L)'
;MFDQLPDDIVLEIVSHLSTARDVARLASSCKHLHSLLNEDGWRTFVKACFPLHYLPLGKTPPKWNELANALTRQARAWDMKAFQTTAYTDDRRRDGNYFTGFTNAGRPFYPVIDARLVFDKSWELATWGAGEDVVGRFRPHNSRGESDAWFRMEGKTNGYEAGVGDVTAIHLTEPNGKLGILVGRANGDLQLVSAAPGNAGKALSTFKIPTPTGGLEATTWTSIGSIDTLPNETSVIAGNRATVSLFSLDADETAGAAGAAALPLDSQTFVIPGQGDRKQFIHSAKALNNDTIICALSNDTDPIRYLTVTPSGFTPNLASKNHSLLASRGIDMDKKQTVRAIQPVNPGPTGAGQTNLLLSAWDDGTIRLLDIRTPSAHDVLYRDMYQPFETHSSLLTYGSDHFVAGSNELEALKVFDFRWSKSYHHSAALPCWSGTPFPDPLRGTSSRSLSMRGVGCDHPRGRACVWHEYSRRDYYRPNYRFHVMPFRDAARSSTSRVFSLAKASDASDSFYVGLAGAVAEFATTVPGEAEQDEVAASVASAAAKRGWRARASHFSFAETDDGLLTPGMSMSTFMPRLAQRFGDEVGAPQFREWWSKTPPKTAAWHRWDPSFWRPTHFTF
;
A
#
# COMPACT_ATOMS: atom_id res chain seq x y z
N MET A 1 29.03 23.85 -26.67
CA MET A 1 29.79 23.70 -25.41
C MET A 1 29.48 22.39 -24.71
N PHE A 2 28.21 22.04 -24.45
CA PHE A 2 27.85 20.73 -23.86
C PHE A 2 28.16 19.53 -24.77
N ASP A 3 28.11 19.73 -26.09
CA ASP A 3 28.47 18.78 -27.14
C ASP A 3 29.97 18.48 -27.26
N GLN A 4 30.81 19.21 -26.51
CA GLN A 4 32.25 19.01 -26.45
C GLN A 4 32.70 18.34 -25.14
N LEU A 5 31.77 18.14 -24.20
CA LEU A 5 32.06 17.47 -22.94
C LEU A 5 32.04 15.94 -23.15
N PRO A 6 32.89 15.19 -22.45
CA PRO A 6 32.78 13.73 -22.40
C PRO A 6 31.43 13.28 -21.84
N ASP A 7 30.91 12.17 -22.35
CA ASP A 7 29.60 11.60 -21.97
C ASP A 7 29.46 11.42 -20.46
N ASP A 8 30.52 10.94 -19.78
CA ASP A 8 30.53 10.75 -18.31
C ASP A 8 30.26 12.06 -17.54
N ILE A 9 30.82 13.17 -18.03
CA ILE A 9 30.62 14.49 -17.42
C ILE A 9 29.20 14.98 -17.67
N VAL A 10 28.64 14.71 -18.85
CA VAL A 10 27.24 15.04 -19.14
C VAL A 10 26.30 14.23 -18.23
N LEU A 11 26.57 12.94 -18.04
CA LEU A 11 25.77 12.09 -17.14
C LEU A 11 25.90 12.53 -15.67
N GLU A 12 27.09 12.93 -15.21
CA GLU A 12 27.26 13.53 -13.89
C GLU A 12 26.39 14.80 -13.75
N ILE A 13 26.38 15.69 -14.75
CA ILE A 13 25.52 16.89 -14.74
C ILE A 13 24.04 16.50 -14.69
N VAL A 14 23.63 15.46 -15.42
CA VAL A 14 22.25 14.94 -15.40
C VAL A 14 21.85 14.45 -14.01
N SER A 15 22.77 13.89 -13.23
CA SER A 15 22.50 13.44 -11.86
C SER A 15 22.09 14.60 -10.92
N HIS A 16 22.49 15.84 -11.25
CA HIS A 16 22.11 17.05 -10.51
C HIS A 16 20.84 17.72 -11.05
N LEU A 17 20.25 17.23 -12.14
CA LEU A 17 18.99 17.74 -12.68
C LEU A 17 17.80 17.25 -11.84
N SER A 18 17.16 18.19 -11.15
CA SER A 18 16.04 17.88 -10.23
C SER A 18 14.69 17.66 -10.90
N THR A 19 14.56 17.87 -12.22
CA THR A 19 13.28 17.73 -12.93
C THR A 19 13.41 17.00 -14.27
N ALA A 20 12.41 16.18 -14.60
CA ALA A 20 12.34 15.52 -15.91
C ALA A 20 12.22 16.51 -17.08
N ARG A 21 11.66 17.70 -16.82
CA ARG A 21 11.60 18.78 -17.82
C ARG A 21 13.00 19.22 -18.23
N ASP A 22 13.91 19.38 -17.28
CA ASP A 22 15.26 19.85 -17.58
C ASP A 22 16.04 18.81 -18.39
N VAL A 23 15.88 17.52 -18.06
CA VAL A 23 16.43 16.40 -18.85
C VAL A 23 15.90 16.42 -20.28
N ALA A 24 14.57 16.56 -20.46
CA ALA A 24 13.96 16.61 -21.78
C ALA A 24 14.42 17.82 -22.61
N ARG A 25 14.58 18.99 -21.98
CA ARG A 25 15.10 20.20 -22.63
C ARG A 25 16.56 20.03 -23.04
N LEU A 26 17.39 19.44 -22.18
CA LEU A 26 18.78 19.14 -22.51
C LEU A 26 18.86 18.17 -23.70
N ALA A 27 18.01 17.13 -23.72
CA ALA A 27 17.92 16.16 -24.82
C ALA A 27 17.45 16.79 -26.13
N SER A 28 16.69 17.89 -26.07
CA SER A 28 16.22 18.61 -27.27
C SER A 28 17.25 19.56 -27.89
N SER A 29 18.40 19.79 -27.22
CA SER A 29 19.36 20.81 -27.65
C SER A 29 20.26 20.39 -28.82
N CYS A 30 20.68 19.13 -28.90
CA CYS A 30 21.45 18.61 -30.04
C CYS A 30 21.29 17.09 -30.20
N LYS A 31 21.66 16.56 -31.38
CA LYS A 31 21.52 15.12 -31.71
C LYS A 31 22.33 14.19 -30.81
N HIS A 32 23.56 14.60 -30.46
CA HIS A 32 24.43 13.80 -29.60
C HIS A 32 23.84 13.67 -28.18
N LEU A 33 23.42 14.79 -27.56
CA LEU A 33 22.75 14.78 -26.27
C LEU A 33 21.41 14.03 -26.30
N HIS A 34 20.68 14.11 -27.41
CA HIS A 34 19.46 13.32 -27.61
C HIS A 34 19.75 11.81 -27.52
N SER A 35 20.80 11.32 -28.18
CA SER A 35 21.20 9.91 -28.13
C SER A 35 21.62 9.51 -26.72
N LEU A 36 22.58 10.25 -26.15
CA LEU A 36 23.15 9.96 -24.83
C LEU A 36 22.08 9.95 -23.72
N LEU A 37 21.13 10.90 -23.74
CA LEU A 37 20.11 10.96 -22.70
C LEU A 37 19.02 9.89 -22.85
N ASN A 38 18.74 9.45 -24.08
CA ASN A 38 17.85 8.31 -24.32
C ASN A 38 18.51 6.98 -23.94
N GLU A 39 19.82 6.85 -24.10
CA GLU A 39 20.58 5.64 -23.74
C GLU A 39 20.76 5.53 -22.21
N ASP A 40 21.32 6.55 -21.55
CA ASP A 40 21.67 6.49 -20.12
C ASP A 40 21.20 7.70 -19.28
N GLY A 41 20.88 8.85 -19.89
CA GLY A 41 20.49 10.04 -19.13
C GLY A 41 19.23 9.83 -18.27
N TRP A 42 18.18 9.23 -18.83
CA TRP A 42 16.96 8.93 -18.06
C TRP A 42 17.21 7.94 -16.92
N ARG A 43 18.12 6.99 -17.11
CA ARG A 43 18.53 6.05 -16.07
C ARG A 43 19.20 6.76 -14.91
N THR A 44 20.13 7.66 -15.21
CA THR A 44 20.81 8.50 -14.22
C THR A 44 19.83 9.38 -13.47
N PHE A 45 18.91 10.04 -14.18
CA PHE A 45 17.86 10.84 -13.58
C PHE A 45 16.99 10.02 -12.60
N VAL A 46 16.50 8.84 -13.02
CA VAL A 46 15.64 8.00 -12.17
C VAL A 46 16.38 7.58 -10.88
N LYS A 47 17.63 7.13 -10.99
CA LYS A 47 18.43 6.72 -9.83
C LYS A 47 18.70 7.88 -8.86
N ALA A 48 18.95 9.08 -9.37
CA ALA A 48 19.21 10.26 -8.55
C ALA A 48 17.93 10.80 -7.88
N CYS A 49 16.81 10.82 -8.62
CA CYS A 49 15.55 11.44 -8.18
C CYS A 49 14.66 10.51 -7.35
N PHE A 50 14.75 9.18 -7.55
CA PHE A 50 13.91 8.19 -6.86
C PHE A 50 14.74 7.13 -6.11
N PRO A 51 15.71 7.53 -5.25
CA PRO A 51 16.58 6.58 -4.55
C PRO A 51 15.84 5.80 -3.45
N LEU A 52 14.62 6.20 -3.11
CA LEU A 52 13.81 5.57 -2.07
C LEU A 52 12.86 4.48 -2.62
N HIS A 53 12.80 4.31 -3.93
CA HIS A 53 11.88 3.34 -4.56
C HIS A 53 12.62 2.05 -4.90
N TYR A 54 11.95 0.91 -4.67
CA TYR A 54 12.38 -0.35 -5.24
C TYR A 54 11.93 -0.43 -6.70
N LEU A 55 12.90 -0.38 -7.62
CA LEU A 55 12.62 -0.33 -9.05
C LEU A 55 12.39 -1.73 -9.62
N PRO A 56 11.33 -1.92 -10.42
CA PRO A 56 11.05 -3.20 -11.07
C PRO A 56 11.99 -3.46 -12.26
N LEU A 57 13.27 -3.72 -12.01
CA LEU A 57 14.25 -4.02 -13.06
C LEU A 57 14.09 -5.48 -13.53
N GLY A 58 13.50 -5.70 -14.72
CA GLY A 58 13.31 -7.03 -15.31
C GLY A 58 14.61 -7.67 -15.78
N LYS A 59 14.51 -8.77 -16.52
CA LYS A 59 15.67 -9.31 -17.27
C LYS A 59 16.08 -8.34 -18.37
N THR A 60 15.08 -7.73 -19.00
CA THR A 60 15.27 -6.63 -19.94
C THR A 60 15.23 -5.31 -19.17
N PRO A 61 16.20 -4.39 -19.38
CA PRO A 61 16.12 -3.08 -18.76
C PRO A 61 14.84 -2.37 -19.21
N PRO A 62 14.10 -1.72 -18.30
CA PRO A 62 12.92 -0.97 -18.69
C PRO A 62 13.34 0.20 -19.59
N LYS A 63 12.41 0.69 -20.39
CA LYS A 63 12.57 1.98 -21.06
C LYS A 63 12.61 3.08 -20.01
N TRP A 64 13.80 3.60 -19.73
CA TRP A 64 14.04 4.51 -18.61
C TRP A 64 13.25 5.82 -18.70
N ASN A 65 12.96 6.30 -19.91
CA ASN A 65 12.10 7.45 -20.14
C ASN A 65 10.63 7.18 -19.73
N GLU A 66 10.10 6.00 -20.04
CA GLU A 66 8.73 5.60 -19.64
C GLU A 66 8.65 5.44 -18.11
N LEU A 67 9.66 4.83 -17.49
CA LEU A 67 9.75 4.70 -16.03
C LEU A 67 9.89 6.07 -15.34
N ALA A 68 10.72 6.97 -15.88
CA ALA A 68 10.83 8.34 -15.37
C ALA A 68 9.49 9.08 -15.45
N ASN A 69 8.76 8.93 -16.56
CA ASN A 69 7.43 9.51 -16.71
C ASN A 69 6.43 8.91 -15.70
N ALA A 70 6.44 7.59 -15.49
CA ALA A 70 5.58 6.94 -14.49
C ALA A 70 5.85 7.45 -13.07
N LEU A 71 7.11 7.41 -12.61
CA LEU A 71 7.49 7.83 -11.25
C LEU A 71 7.22 9.32 -11.02
N THR A 72 7.50 10.19 -12.00
CA THR A 72 7.24 11.63 -11.88
C THR A 72 5.74 11.95 -11.87
N ARG A 73 4.93 11.25 -12.69
CA ARG A 73 3.46 11.36 -12.67
C ARG A 73 2.89 10.87 -11.33
N GLN A 74 3.35 9.72 -10.86
CA GLN A 74 2.95 9.14 -9.58
C GLN A 74 3.27 10.09 -8.42
N ALA A 75 4.51 10.57 -8.30
CA ALA A 75 4.90 11.52 -7.25
C ALA A 75 4.02 12.78 -7.26
N ARG A 76 3.72 13.32 -8.45
CA ARG A 76 2.80 14.44 -8.61
C ARG A 76 1.39 14.08 -8.15
N ALA A 77 0.87 12.91 -8.53
CA ALA A 77 -0.47 12.46 -8.16
C ALA A 77 -0.64 12.30 -6.64
N TRP A 78 0.35 11.74 -5.95
CA TRP A 78 0.37 11.63 -4.48
C TRP A 78 0.35 12.99 -3.79
N ASP A 79 1.20 13.93 -4.22
CA ASP A 79 1.22 15.30 -3.66
C ASP A 79 -0.10 16.06 -3.94
N MET A 80 -0.73 15.75 -5.07
CA MET A 80 -1.99 16.39 -5.47
C MET A 80 -3.25 15.71 -4.92
N LYS A 81 -3.12 14.51 -4.35
CA LYS A 81 -4.24 13.60 -4.03
C LYS A 81 -5.10 13.29 -5.27
N ALA A 82 -4.47 13.13 -6.42
CA ALA A 82 -5.15 12.94 -7.71
C ALA A 82 -5.26 11.44 -8.04
N PHE A 83 -6.41 10.87 -7.68
CA PHE A 83 -6.71 9.46 -7.92
C PHE A 83 -8.04 9.30 -8.66
N GLN A 84 -8.08 8.35 -9.59
CA GLN A 84 -9.29 7.78 -10.14
C GLN A 84 -9.57 6.46 -9.43
N THR A 85 -10.80 6.27 -8.98
CA THR A 85 -11.16 5.13 -8.13
C THR A 85 -12.24 4.27 -8.76
N THR A 86 -11.97 2.97 -8.91
CA THR A 86 -12.90 1.98 -9.46
C THR A 86 -13.13 0.89 -8.44
N ALA A 87 -14.39 0.61 -8.08
CA ALA A 87 -14.74 -0.53 -7.24
C ALA A 87 -15.25 -1.70 -8.08
N TYR A 88 -14.76 -2.88 -7.75
CA TYR A 88 -15.18 -4.17 -8.30
C TYR A 88 -16.01 -4.91 -7.26
N THR A 89 -17.23 -5.30 -7.65
CA THR A 89 -18.19 -6.04 -6.81
C THR A 89 -18.66 -7.30 -7.53
N ASP A 90 -18.96 -8.36 -6.78
CA ASP A 90 -19.44 -9.63 -7.36
C ASP A 90 -20.96 -9.56 -7.58
N ASP A 91 -21.41 -9.64 -8.83
CA ASP A 91 -22.84 -9.58 -9.17
C ASP A 91 -23.61 -10.81 -8.67
N ARG A 92 -22.92 -11.93 -8.41
CA ARG A 92 -23.53 -13.19 -7.97
C ARG A 92 -23.85 -13.22 -6.47
N ARG A 93 -23.26 -12.32 -5.68
CA ARG A 93 -23.27 -12.40 -4.20
C ARG A 93 -23.89 -11.17 -3.54
N ARG A 94 -25.08 -10.81 -4.01
CA ARG A 94 -25.88 -9.75 -3.38
C ARG A 94 -26.20 -10.02 -1.91
N ASP A 95 -26.25 -11.31 -1.54
CA ASP A 95 -26.46 -11.80 -0.17
C ASP A 95 -25.25 -12.64 0.24
N GLY A 96 -24.36 -12.08 1.05
CA GLY A 96 -23.04 -12.67 1.29
C GLY A 96 -23.01 -13.81 2.31
N ASN A 97 -22.07 -14.74 2.10
CA ASN A 97 -21.83 -15.96 2.89
C ASN A 97 -20.60 -15.80 3.80
N TYR A 98 -20.73 -15.69 5.13
CA TYR A 98 -19.52 -15.58 5.97
C TYR A 98 -19.54 -16.19 7.38
N PHE A 99 -18.30 -16.56 7.75
CA PHE A 99 -17.69 -17.04 8.98
C PHE A 99 -18.06 -16.27 10.26
N THR A 100 -18.99 -16.82 11.02
CA THR A 100 -18.99 -17.01 12.49
C THR A 100 -20.13 -17.98 12.76
N GLY A 101 -20.05 -18.86 13.76
CA GLY A 101 -21.04 -19.92 14.03
C GLY A 101 -22.47 -19.46 14.42
N PHE A 102 -22.97 -18.37 13.85
CA PHE A 102 -24.32 -17.85 14.01
C PHE A 102 -24.94 -17.66 12.61
N THR A 103 -26.04 -18.36 12.37
CA THR A 103 -26.84 -18.36 11.14
C THR A 103 -27.34 -16.96 10.80
N ASN A 104 -26.77 -16.26 9.81
CA ASN A 104 -27.39 -15.08 9.18
C ASN A 104 -26.79 -14.78 7.79
N ALA A 105 -27.62 -14.92 6.75
CA ALA A 105 -27.30 -14.83 5.33
C ALA A 105 -27.23 -13.38 4.79
N GLY A 106 -26.38 -12.51 5.33
CA GLY A 106 -26.40 -11.09 4.95
C GLY A 106 -25.12 -10.28 5.14
N ARG A 107 -23.93 -10.90 5.15
CA ARG A 107 -22.66 -10.15 5.31
C ARG A 107 -21.76 -10.26 4.07
N PRO A 108 -21.25 -9.15 3.52
CA PRO A 108 -20.44 -9.12 2.31
C PRO A 108 -19.05 -9.76 2.51
N PHE A 109 -18.36 -10.08 1.40
CA PHE A 109 -17.04 -10.70 1.46
C PHE A 109 -15.90 -9.83 1.96
N TYR A 110 -14.89 -10.46 2.55
CA TYR A 110 -13.70 -9.79 3.07
C TYR A 110 -12.51 -10.11 2.17
N PRO A 111 -12.18 -9.26 1.19
CA PRO A 111 -11.13 -9.55 0.24
C PRO A 111 -9.76 -9.47 0.91
N VAL A 112 -9.01 -10.57 0.76
CA VAL A 112 -7.55 -10.60 0.88
C VAL A 112 -6.99 -10.47 -0.53
N ILE A 113 -6.20 -9.43 -0.74
CA ILE A 113 -5.69 -9.03 -2.06
C ILE A 113 -4.17 -9.18 -2.06
N ASP A 114 -3.64 -9.65 -3.18
CA ASP A 114 -2.23 -9.47 -3.51
C ASP A 114 -2.06 -9.00 -4.97
N ALA A 115 -0.96 -8.33 -5.27
CA ALA A 115 -0.68 -7.82 -6.60
C ALA A 115 0.82 -7.86 -6.91
N ARG A 116 1.16 -8.19 -8.16
CA ARG A 116 2.54 -8.34 -8.60
C ARG A 116 2.72 -8.00 -10.08
N LEU A 117 3.90 -7.50 -10.43
CA LEU A 117 4.32 -7.43 -11.83
C LEU A 117 4.77 -8.79 -12.36
N VAL A 118 4.27 -9.20 -13.52
CA VAL A 118 4.47 -10.51 -14.16
C VAL A 118 4.88 -10.34 -15.63
N PHE A 119 5.29 -11.45 -16.27
CA PHE A 119 5.71 -11.49 -17.68
C PHE A 119 6.82 -10.47 -18.01
N ASP A 120 7.99 -10.63 -17.39
CA ASP A 120 9.11 -9.65 -17.45
C ASP A 120 8.67 -8.23 -17.06
N LYS A 121 7.77 -8.14 -16.07
CA LYS A 121 7.28 -6.90 -15.48
C LYS A 121 6.48 -5.99 -16.44
N SER A 122 6.01 -6.56 -17.55
CA SER A 122 5.20 -5.86 -18.55
C SER A 122 3.70 -5.91 -18.26
N TRP A 123 3.27 -6.78 -17.35
CA TRP A 123 1.89 -6.88 -16.90
C TRP A 123 1.81 -6.80 -15.39
N GLU A 124 0.69 -6.31 -14.91
CA GLU A 124 0.26 -6.38 -13.53
C GLU A 124 -0.77 -7.50 -13.38
N LEU A 125 -0.58 -8.36 -12.40
CA LEU A 125 -1.58 -9.31 -11.93
C LEU A 125 -2.04 -8.88 -10.54
N ALA A 126 -3.33 -8.58 -10.39
CA ALA A 126 -3.98 -8.43 -9.09
C ALA A 126 -4.90 -9.62 -8.84
N THR A 127 -4.82 -10.24 -7.68
CA THR A 127 -5.66 -11.37 -7.27
C THR A 127 -6.27 -11.13 -5.92
N TRP A 128 -7.49 -11.65 -5.72
CA TRP A 128 -8.16 -11.54 -4.43
C TRP A 128 -9.12 -12.68 -4.15
N GLY A 129 -9.35 -12.91 -2.86
CA GLY A 129 -10.37 -13.82 -2.36
C GLY A 129 -11.74 -13.14 -2.37
N ALA A 130 -12.76 -13.86 -2.86
CA ALA A 130 -14.16 -13.46 -2.79
C ALA A 130 -14.96 -14.64 -2.23
N GLY A 131 -15.02 -14.76 -0.90
CA GLY A 131 -15.44 -15.97 -0.16
C GLY A 131 -14.63 -17.18 -0.60
N GLU A 132 -15.29 -18.26 -1.00
CA GLU A 132 -14.62 -19.47 -1.46
C GLU A 132 -13.91 -19.32 -2.82
N ASP A 133 -14.19 -18.26 -3.58
CA ASP A 133 -13.62 -18.05 -4.92
C ASP A 133 -12.31 -17.25 -4.89
N VAL A 134 -11.45 -17.52 -5.86
CA VAL A 134 -10.26 -16.68 -6.16
C VAL A 134 -10.49 -15.99 -7.50
N VAL A 135 -10.23 -14.70 -7.55
CA VAL A 135 -10.36 -13.89 -8.77
C VAL A 135 -9.01 -13.26 -9.09
N GLY A 136 -8.71 -13.15 -10.38
CA GLY A 136 -7.54 -12.44 -10.83
C GLY A 136 -7.76 -11.64 -12.09
N ARG A 137 -6.99 -10.57 -12.20
CA ARG A 137 -7.02 -9.61 -13.29
C ARG A 137 -5.59 -9.34 -13.74
N PHE A 138 -5.34 -9.63 -15.01
CA PHE A 138 -4.16 -9.19 -15.73
C PHE A 138 -4.43 -7.87 -16.41
N ARG A 139 -3.55 -6.90 -16.22
CA ARG A 139 -3.58 -5.57 -16.83
C ARG A 139 -2.21 -5.26 -17.41
N PRO A 140 -2.07 -4.82 -18.67
CA PRO A 140 -0.78 -4.37 -19.17
C PRO A 140 -0.26 -3.21 -18.30
N HIS A 141 1.04 -3.17 -18.04
CA HIS A 141 1.64 -2.12 -17.23
C HIS A 141 1.35 -0.75 -17.86
N ASN A 142 0.88 0.22 -17.04
CA ASN A 142 0.45 1.56 -17.46
C ASN A 142 -0.76 1.61 -18.43
N SER A 143 -1.56 0.54 -18.49
CA SER A 143 -2.86 0.52 -19.22
C SER A 143 -4.01 1.05 -18.35
N ARG A 144 -5.01 1.67 -19.00
CA ARG A 144 -6.27 2.11 -18.36
C ARG A 144 -7.35 1.01 -18.31
N GLY A 145 -6.98 -0.24 -18.56
CA GLY A 145 -7.84 -1.40 -18.35
C GLY A 145 -8.58 -1.93 -19.58
N GLU A 146 -8.35 -1.36 -20.76
CA GLU A 146 -9.05 -1.77 -22.01
C GLU A 146 -8.69 -3.19 -22.46
N SER A 147 -7.49 -3.65 -22.12
CA SER A 147 -6.95 -4.97 -22.50
C SER A 147 -6.92 -5.94 -21.32
N ASP A 148 -7.76 -5.71 -20.30
CA ASP A 148 -7.74 -6.53 -19.10
C ASP A 148 -8.23 -7.95 -19.36
N ALA A 149 -7.46 -8.92 -18.88
CA ALA A 149 -7.83 -10.32 -18.92
C ALA A 149 -8.17 -10.80 -17.51
N TRP A 150 -9.38 -11.34 -17.34
CA TRP A 150 -9.91 -11.77 -16.07
C TRP A 150 -10.05 -13.30 -16.00
N PHE A 151 -9.82 -13.85 -14.81
CA PHE A 151 -10.11 -15.25 -14.49
C PHE A 151 -10.76 -15.37 -13.10
N ARG A 152 -11.52 -16.45 -12.90
CA ARG A 152 -12.16 -16.83 -11.64
C ARG A 152 -11.96 -18.32 -11.42
N MET A 153 -11.52 -18.68 -10.24
CA MET A 153 -11.45 -20.06 -9.75
C MET A 153 -12.64 -20.25 -8.81
N GLU A 154 -13.65 -21.00 -9.26
CA GLU A 154 -14.86 -21.20 -8.48
C GLU A 154 -14.59 -22.20 -7.34
N GLY A 155 -14.74 -21.77 -6.09
CA GLY A 155 -14.51 -22.58 -4.90
C GLY A 155 -15.47 -23.76 -4.84
N LYS A 156 -16.76 -23.51 -5.10
CA LYS A 156 -17.80 -24.55 -5.07
C LYS A 156 -17.53 -25.71 -6.03
N THR A 157 -17.05 -25.44 -7.25
CA THR A 157 -16.72 -26.50 -8.22
C THR A 157 -15.48 -27.28 -7.81
N ASN A 158 -14.64 -26.71 -6.94
CA ASN A 158 -13.45 -27.34 -6.38
C ASN A 158 -13.71 -27.95 -4.99
N GLY A 159 -14.98 -28.12 -4.59
CA GLY A 159 -15.35 -28.79 -3.35
C GLY A 159 -15.30 -27.92 -2.09
N TYR A 160 -15.16 -26.60 -2.24
CA TYR A 160 -15.20 -25.68 -1.10
C TYR A 160 -16.62 -25.17 -0.84
N GLU A 161 -16.96 -25.08 0.44
CA GLU A 161 -18.22 -24.50 0.90
C GLU A 161 -17.99 -23.12 1.47
N ALA A 162 -18.94 -22.22 1.29
CA ALA A 162 -18.83 -20.86 1.79
C ALA A 162 -18.74 -20.83 3.33
N GLY A 163 -17.99 -19.87 3.88
CA GLY A 163 -17.60 -19.85 5.28
C GLY A 163 -16.38 -20.75 5.52
N VAL A 164 -16.55 -22.07 5.47
CA VAL A 164 -15.50 -23.03 5.86
C VAL A 164 -14.35 -23.08 4.85
N GLY A 165 -14.66 -22.97 3.56
CA GLY A 165 -13.69 -22.95 2.47
C GLY A 165 -13.33 -21.55 1.97
N ASP A 166 -13.74 -20.49 2.70
CA ASP A 166 -13.44 -19.11 2.32
C ASP A 166 -11.94 -18.87 2.27
N VAL A 167 -11.51 -18.07 1.30
CA VAL A 167 -10.13 -17.64 1.16
C VAL A 167 -9.80 -16.63 2.26
N THR A 168 -8.78 -16.93 3.05
CA THR A 168 -8.35 -16.13 4.20
C THR A 168 -6.94 -15.57 4.06
N ALA A 169 -6.15 -16.07 3.11
CA ALA A 169 -4.86 -15.52 2.74
C ALA A 169 -4.56 -15.81 1.26
N ILE A 170 -3.92 -14.85 0.58
CA ILE A 170 -3.44 -14.98 -0.80
C ILE A 170 -2.03 -14.40 -0.88
N HIS A 171 -1.17 -15.03 -1.68
CA HIS A 171 0.14 -14.49 -2.04
C HIS A 171 0.55 -14.94 -3.45
N LEU A 172 1.03 -14.01 -4.27
CA LEU A 172 1.52 -14.24 -5.63
C LEU A 172 3.01 -14.55 -5.63
N THR A 173 3.39 -15.60 -6.34
CA THR A 173 4.78 -16.07 -6.41
C THR A 173 5.09 -16.62 -7.81
N GLU A 174 6.36 -16.64 -8.18
CA GLU A 174 6.81 -17.15 -9.48
C GLU A 174 7.92 -18.20 -9.31
N PRO A 175 7.66 -19.30 -8.55
CA PRO A 175 8.68 -20.31 -8.27
C PRO A 175 9.20 -20.91 -9.59
N ASN A 176 10.53 -20.92 -9.74
CA ASN A 176 11.21 -21.39 -10.94
C ASN A 176 10.70 -20.75 -12.25
N GLY A 177 10.26 -19.48 -12.18
CA GLY A 177 9.73 -18.74 -13.33
C GLY A 177 8.30 -19.13 -13.74
N LYS A 178 7.58 -19.89 -12.91
CA LYS A 178 6.20 -20.31 -13.16
C LYS A 178 5.24 -19.53 -12.28
N LEU A 179 4.35 -18.77 -12.91
CA LEU A 179 3.39 -17.94 -12.18
C LEU A 179 2.37 -18.79 -11.39
N GLY A 180 2.34 -18.57 -10.08
CA GLY A 180 1.47 -19.26 -9.13
C GLY A 180 0.81 -18.33 -8.11
N ILE A 181 -0.23 -18.85 -7.47
CA ILE A 181 -0.95 -18.22 -6.36
C ILE A 181 -0.94 -19.20 -5.20
N LEU A 182 -0.44 -18.76 -4.04
CA LEU A 182 -0.64 -19.45 -2.79
C LEU A 182 -2.00 -19.04 -2.22
N VAL A 183 -2.86 -20.01 -1.96
CA VAL A 183 -4.22 -19.81 -1.48
C VAL A 183 -4.38 -20.52 -0.15
N GLY A 184 -4.61 -19.74 0.90
CA GLY A 184 -4.92 -20.22 2.24
C GLY A 184 -6.41 -20.04 2.53
N ARG A 185 -7.01 -21.05 3.16
CA ARG A 185 -8.45 -21.10 3.42
C ARG A 185 -8.78 -21.25 4.91
N ALA A 186 -10.04 -20.95 5.24
CA ALA A 186 -10.54 -20.98 6.60
C ALA A 186 -10.57 -22.39 7.23
N ASN A 187 -10.64 -23.44 6.41
CA ASN A 187 -10.51 -24.84 6.84
C ASN A 187 -9.07 -25.29 7.08
N GLY A 188 -8.07 -24.42 6.84
CA GLY A 188 -6.66 -24.74 6.98
C GLY A 188 -6.01 -25.36 5.74
N ASP A 189 -6.73 -25.42 4.62
CA ASP A 189 -6.15 -25.84 3.34
C ASP A 189 -5.22 -24.76 2.80
N LEU A 190 -4.04 -25.19 2.34
CA LEU A 190 -3.00 -24.34 1.79
C LEU A 190 -2.46 -24.96 0.50
N GLN A 191 -2.65 -24.26 -0.61
CA GLN A 191 -2.30 -24.77 -1.93
C GLN A 191 -1.55 -23.74 -2.76
N LEU A 192 -0.59 -24.20 -3.55
CA LEU A 192 -0.05 -23.46 -4.67
C LEU A 192 -0.85 -23.85 -5.92
N VAL A 193 -1.54 -22.90 -6.53
CA VAL A 193 -2.29 -23.08 -7.78
C VAL A 193 -1.64 -22.30 -8.91
N SER A 194 -1.71 -22.78 -10.14
CA SER A 194 -1.20 -22.03 -11.28
C SER A 194 -2.04 -20.78 -11.52
N ALA A 195 -1.37 -19.68 -11.83
CA ALA A 195 -1.98 -18.45 -12.36
C ALA A 195 -1.67 -18.25 -13.85
N ALA A 196 -1.02 -19.21 -14.51
CA ALA A 196 -0.68 -19.08 -15.92
C ALA A 196 -1.94 -18.94 -16.79
N PRO A 197 -1.95 -18.06 -17.81
CA PRO A 197 -3.07 -17.94 -18.74
C PRO A 197 -3.44 -19.31 -19.34
N GLY A 198 -4.72 -19.66 -19.29
CA GLY A 198 -5.24 -20.95 -19.77
C GLY A 198 -5.13 -22.13 -18.79
N ASN A 199 -4.26 -22.05 -17.78
CA ASN A 199 -4.09 -23.09 -16.75
C ASN A 199 -4.44 -22.62 -15.33
N ALA A 200 -5.04 -21.43 -15.22
CA ALA A 200 -5.40 -20.82 -13.94
C ALA A 200 -6.29 -21.76 -13.11
N GLY A 201 -5.87 -22.04 -11.86
CA GLY A 201 -6.62 -22.86 -10.90
C GLY A 201 -6.18 -24.32 -10.82
N LYS A 202 -5.27 -24.78 -11.69
CA LYS A 202 -4.67 -26.10 -11.55
C LYS A 202 -3.79 -26.15 -10.30
N ALA A 203 -4.10 -27.04 -9.36
CA ALA A 203 -3.24 -27.29 -8.19
C ALA A 203 -1.85 -27.78 -8.62
N LEU A 204 -0.82 -27.13 -8.10
CA LEU A 204 0.59 -27.45 -8.31
C LEU A 204 1.16 -28.19 -7.10
N SER A 205 0.90 -27.68 -5.89
CA SER A 205 1.35 -28.27 -4.63
C SER A 205 0.31 -28.03 -3.52
N THR A 206 0.25 -28.93 -2.55
CA THR A 206 -0.56 -28.78 -1.32
C THR A 206 0.37 -28.86 -0.11
N PHE A 207 0.14 -28.01 0.88
CA PHE A 207 0.99 -27.91 2.07
C PHE A 207 0.16 -28.19 3.32
N LYS A 208 0.71 -28.97 4.25
CA LYS A 208 0.02 -29.33 5.49
C LYS A 208 0.64 -28.59 6.67
N ILE A 209 -0.09 -27.63 7.22
CA ILE A 209 0.31 -26.99 8.49
C ILE A 209 0.02 -27.96 9.65
N PRO A 210 0.94 -28.13 10.61
CA PRO A 210 0.70 -28.94 11.79
C PRO A 210 -0.55 -28.47 12.55
N THR A 211 -1.38 -29.43 12.96
CA THR A 211 -2.56 -29.12 13.79
C THR A 211 -2.08 -28.56 15.14
N PRO A 212 -2.65 -27.44 15.63
CA PRO A 212 -2.35 -26.94 16.96
C PRO A 212 -2.62 -28.05 18.00
N THR A 213 -1.68 -28.30 18.91
CA THR A 213 -1.86 -29.28 19.99
C THR A 213 -2.64 -28.66 21.17
N GLY A 214 -3.52 -29.44 21.81
CA GLY A 214 -4.30 -29.02 22.99
C GLY A 214 -5.72 -28.51 22.68
N GLY A 215 -6.39 -27.86 23.64
CA GLY A 215 -7.79 -27.39 23.53
C GLY A 215 -8.05 -26.21 22.58
N LEU A 216 -7.23 -26.07 21.55
CA LEU A 216 -7.21 -24.98 20.57
C LEU A 216 -7.93 -25.34 19.25
N GLU A 217 -8.61 -26.48 19.18
CA GLU A 217 -9.31 -27.02 18.01
C GLU A 217 -10.61 -26.27 17.62
N ALA A 218 -10.67 -24.94 17.78
CA ALA A 218 -11.76 -24.18 17.16
C ALA A 218 -11.43 -23.93 15.68
N THR A 219 -12.43 -23.95 14.79
CA THR A 219 -12.28 -23.76 13.33
C THR A 219 -11.51 -22.48 12.92
N THR A 220 -11.51 -21.46 13.78
CA THR A 220 -10.74 -20.21 13.58
C THR A 220 -9.23 -20.38 13.79
N TRP A 221 -8.80 -21.43 14.49
CA TRP A 221 -7.39 -21.70 14.81
C TRP A 221 -6.70 -22.54 13.75
N THR A 222 -7.47 -23.27 12.94
CA THR A 222 -6.96 -24.02 11.78
C THR A 222 -6.88 -23.16 10.52
N SER A 223 -7.69 -22.10 10.44
CA SER A 223 -7.67 -21.12 9.34
C SER A 223 -6.25 -20.61 9.06
N ILE A 224 -5.88 -20.60 7.77
CA ILE A 224 -4.65 -19.95 7.34
C ILE A 224 -4.79 -18.44 7.57
N GLY A 225 -3.90 -17.87 8.38
CA GLY A 225 -3.95 -16.46 8.79
C GLY A 225 -2.97 -15.58 8.04
N SER A 226 -1.84 -16.13 7.59
CA SER A 226 -0.83 -15.39 6.84
C SER A 226 -0.08 -16.30 5.89
N ILE A 227 0.27 -15.76 4.73
CA ILE A 227 1.14 -16.37 3.73
C ILE A 227 2.12 -15.29 3.28
N ASP A 228 3.37 -15.69 3.09
CA ASP A 228 4.41 -14.90 2.44
C ASP A 228 5.45 -15.84 1.81
N THR A 229 6.39 -15.29 1.06
CA THR A 229 7.52 -16.05 0.51
C THR A 229 8.84 -15.41 0.92
N LEU A 230 9.89 -16.22 1.05
CA LEU A 230 11.23 -15.65 1.14
C LEU A 230 11.54 -14.83 -0.12
N PRO A 231 12.34 -13.76 -0.03
CA PRO A 231 12.67 -12.89 -1.18
C PRO A 231 13.27 -13.60 -2.39
N ASN A 232 14.00 -14.69 -2.16
CA ASN A 232 14.56 -15.55 -3.20
C ASN A 232 13.55 -16.54 -3.82
N GLU A 233 12.31 -16.56 -3.32
CA GLU A 233 11.20 -17.42 -3.75
C GLU A 233 11.49 -18.93 -3.63
N THR A 234 12.41 -19.33 -2.74
CA THR A 234 12.73 -20.76 -2.52
C THR A 234 11.83 -21.42 -1.47
N SER A 235 11.14 -20.64 -0.64
CA SER A 235 10.31 -21.17 0.45
C SER A 235 9.04 -20.36 0.69
N VAL A 236 7.97 -21.05 1.07
CA VAL A 236 6.73 -20.46 1.58
C VAL A 236 6.79 -20.32 3.09
N ILE A 237 6.40 -19.17 3.59
CA ILE A 237 6.05 -18.95 4.99
C ILE A 237 4.53 -18.97 5.07
N ALA A 238 3.98 -19.89 5.83
CA ALA A 238 2.54 -19.90 6.07
C ALA A 238 2.23 -20.26 7.51
N GLY A 239 1.15 -19.71 8.03
CA GLY A 239 0.79 -19.92 9.42
C GLY A 239 -0.70 -19.82 9.66
N ASN A 240 -1.11 -20.45 10.76
CA ASN A 240 -2.41 -20.23 11.37
C ASN A 240 -2.25 -19.30 12.59
N ARG A 241 -3.26 -19.21 13.44
CA ARG A 241 -3.24 -18.33 14.62
C ARG A 241 -2.26 -18.74 15.73
N ALA A 242 -1.68 -19.94 15.66
CA ALA A 242 -0.81 -20.51 16.69
C ALA A 242 0.58 -20.89 16.17
N THR A 243 0.67 -21.28 14.90
CA THR A 243 1.86 -21.90 14.32
C THR A 243 2.28 -21.18 13.05
N VAL A 244 3.59 -20.96 12.89
CA VAL A 244 4.24 -20.54 11.66
C VAL A 244 5.10 -21.68 11.15
N SER A 245 4.99 -21.98 9.87
CA SER A 245 5.66 -23.08 9.20
C SER A 245 6.39 -22.60 7.94
N LEU A 246 7.56 -23.19 7.67
CA LEU A 246 8.33 -22.99 6.44
C LEU A 246 8.17 -24.21 5.53
N PHE A 247 7.89 -24.01 4.25
CA PHE A 247 7.81 -25.08 3.25
C PHE A 247 8.76 -24.81 2.09
N SER A 248 9.27 -25.85 1.44
CA SER A 248 10.01 -25.71 0.19
C SER A 248 9.05 -25.33 -0.96
N LEU A 249 9.45 -24.38 -1.81
CA LEU A 249 8.75 -24.03 -3.06
C LEU A 249 9.26 -24.83 -4.26
N ASP A 250 10.27 -25.70 -4.10
CA ASP A 250 10.81 -26.44 -5.22
C ASP A 250 9.78 -27.42 -5.81
N ALA A 251 9.29 -27.06 -6.99
CA ALA A 251 8.26 -27.78 -7.72
C ALA A 251 8.72 -29.17 -8.17
N ASP A 252 10.03 -29.40 -8.31
CA ASP A 252 10.58 -30.68 -8.78
C ASP A 252 10.72 -31.72 -7.65
N GLU A 253 10.97 -31.29 -6.41
CA GLU A 253 10.91 -32.19 -5.24
C GLU A 253 9.46 -32.56 -4.87
N THR A 254 8.53 -31.62 -5.03
CA THR A 254 7.10 -31.85 -4.74
C THR A 254 6.37 -32.62 -5.84
N ALA A 255 6.92 -32.71 -7.06
CA ALA A 255 6.38 -33.50 -8.16
C ALA A 255 6.63 -35.02 -8.03
N GLY A 256 7.51 -35.46 -7.12
CA GLY A 256 7.88 -36.88 -6.94
C GLY A 256 6.78 -37.77 -6.35
N ALA A 257 5.74 -37.19 -5.75
CA ALA A 257 4.59 -37.93 -5.21
C ALA A 257 3.29 -37.21 -5.56
N ALA A 258 2.78 -37.42 -6.77
CA ALA A 258 1.50 -36.89 -7.22
C ALA A 258 0.39 -37.19 -6.18
N GLY A 259 0.01 -36.17 -5.41
CA GLY A 259 -1.06 -36.23 -4.40
C GLY A 259 -0.63 -36.20 -2.93
N ALA A 260 0.67 -36.20 -2.59
CA ALA A 260 1.11 -36.08 -1.20
C ALA A 260 1.25 -34.60 -0.78
N ALA A 261 0.64 -34.24 0.36
CA ALA A 261 0.81 -32.90 0.93
C ALA A 261 2.25 -32.71 1.45
N ALA A 262 2.91 -31.63 1.03
CA ALA A 262 4.24 -31.28 1.48
C ALA A 262 4.23 -30.98 2.98
N LEU A 263 5.20 -31.58 3.67
CA LEU A 263 5.45 -31.34 5.09
C LEU A 263 6.32 -30.09 5.26
N PRO A 264 6.19 -29.38 6.39
CA PRO A 264 7.02 -28.23 6.67
C PRO A 264 8.49 -28.64 6.87
N LEU A 265 9.40 -27.83 6.35
CA LEU A 265 10.83 -27.88 6.66
C LEU A 265 11.05 -27.62 8.15
N ASP A 266 10.29 -26.67 8.71
CA ASP A 266 10.24 -26.42 10.14
C ASP A 266 8.94 -25.73 10.56
N SER A 267 8.60 -25.75 11.85
CA SER A 267 7.41 -25.13 12.42
C SER A 267 7.62 -24.66 13.85
N GLN A 268 7.28 -23.39 14.10
CA GLN A 268 7.25 -22.80 15.44
C GLN A 268 5.80 -22.59 15.88
N THR A 269 5.42 -23.25 16.99
CA THR A 269 4.15 -22.99 17.67
C THR A 269 4.37 -22.04 18.84
N PHE A 270 3.60 -20.96 18.90
CA PHE A 270 3.64 -20.02 20.01
C PHE A 270 2.69 -20.48 21.11
N VAL A 271 3.16 -20.47 22.36
CA VAL A 271 2.34 -20.87 23.51
C VAL A 271 1.24 -19.84 23.70
N ILE A 272 -0.01 -20.30 23.70
CA ILE A 272 -1.19 -19.47 23.93
C ILE A 272 -1.63 -19.75 25.36
N PRO A 273 -1.53 -18.78 26.30
CA PRO A 273 -1.91 -19.01 27.69
C PRO A 273 -3.35 -19.52 27.82
N GLY A 274 -3.54 -20.56 28.63
CA GLY A 274 -4.84 -21.15 28.94
C GLY A 274 -5.70 -20.23 29.83
N GLN A 275 -7.02 -20.33 29.62
CA GLN A 275 -8.14 -19.64 30.28
C GLN A 275 -7.82 -18.73 31.48
N GLY A 276 -7.85 -17.42 31.25
CA GLY A 276 -7.89 -16.40 32.31
C GLY A 276 -7.64 -14.99 31.77
N ASP A 277 -6.76 -14.88 30.78
CA ASP A 277 -6.42 -13.65 30.06
C ASP A 277 -6.84 -13.76 28.58
N ARG A 278 -6.97 -12.63 27.87
CA ARG A 278 -7.29 -12.64 26.43
C ARG A 278 -6.30 -13.54 25.69
N LYS A 279 -6.80 -14.45 24.85
CA LYS A 279 -5.96 -15.42 24.12
C LYS A 279 -4.96 -14.67 23.22
N GLN A 280 -3.67 -14.98 23.39
CA GLN A 280 -2.61 -14.56 22.45
C GLN A 280 -2.77 -15.34 21.14
N PHE A 281 -2.46 -14.71 20.01
CA PHE A 281 -2.43 -15.38 18.71
C PHE A 281 -1.61 -14.56 17.69
N ILE A 282 -1.22 -15.22 16.61
CA ILE A 282 -0.48 -14.64 15.50
C ILE A 282 -1.45 -13.89 14.58
N HIS A 283 -1.17 -12.61 14.34
CA HIS A 283 -1.90 -11.77 13.41
C HIS A 283 -1.34 -11.85 11.99
N SER A 284 -0.02 -11.89 11.86
CA SER A 284 0.68 -11.90 10.58
C SER A 284 2.09 -12.44 10.75
N ALA A 285 2.57 -13.18 9.75
CA ALA A 285 3.97 -13.52 9.58
C ALA A 285 4.45 -13.07 8.19
N LYS A 286 5.64 -12.46 8.11
CA LYS A 286 6.22 -11.96 6.85
C LYS A 286 7.73 -12.20 6.79
N ALA A 287 8.26 -12.41 5.60
CA ALA A 287 9.69 -12.44 5.37
C ALA A 287 10.26 -11.03 5.46
N LEU A 288 11.33 -10.86 6.22
CA LEU A 288 12.09 -9.61 6.26
C LEU A 288 13.29 -9.65 5.29
N ASN A 289 13.88 -10.83 5.17
CA ASN A 289 14.98 -11.18 4.28
C ASN A 289 14.93 -12.72 4.07
N ASN A 290 15.98 -13.33 3.53
CA ASN A 290 16.01 -14.78 3.27
C ASN A 290 16.24 -15.66 4.52
N ASP A 291 16.58 -15.07 5.67
CA ASP A 291 16.91 -15.80 6.89
C ASP A 291 16.08 -15.39 8.11
N THR A 292 15.17 -14.42 7.97
CA THR A 292 14.46 -13.80 9.08
C THR A 292 12.99 -13.64 8.74
N ILE A 293 12.15 -14.25 9.57
CA ILE A 293 10.68 -14.19 9.50
C ILE A 293 10.18 -13.39 10.69
N ILE A 294 9.38 -12.35 10.47
CA ILE A 294 8.79 -11.55 11.55
C ILE A 294 7.37 -12.03 11.83
N CYS A 295 7.03 -12.13 13.10
CA CYS A 295 5.70 -12.50 13.59
C CYS A 295 5.11 -11.35 14.43
N ALA A 296 3.87 -10.98 14.11
CA ALA A 296 3.05 -10.05 14.88
C ALA A 296 2.06 -10.83 15.76
N LEU A 297 2.07 -10.55 17.06
CA LEU A 297 1.26 -11.23 18.07
C LEU A 297 0.23 -10.29 18.71
N SER A 298 -0.80 -10.88 19.29
CA SER A 298 -1.80 -10.20 20.11
C SER A 298 -1.60 -10.41 21.61
N ASN A 299 -2.04 -9.42 22.39
CA ASN A 299 -2.07 -9.45 23.85
C ASN A 299 -0.73 -9.87 24.49
N ASP A 300 0.37 -9.30 24.05
CA ASP A 300 1.72 -9.60 24.54
C ASP A 300 2.46 -8.30 24.91
N THR A 301 3.40 -8.38 25.86
CA THR A 301 4.32 -7.27 26.16
C THR A 301 5.37 -7.11 25.07
N ASP A 302 5.72 -8.20 24.41
CA ASP A 302 6.69 -8.30 23.32
C ASP A 302 6.02 -8.88 22.06
N PRO A 303 5.05 -8.16 21.46
CA PRO A 303 4.22 -8.69 20.39
C PRO A 303 4.91 -8.74 19.02
N ILE A 304 6.14 -8.22 18.89
CA ILE A 304 6.97 -8.38 17.69
C ILE A 304 8.09 -9.35 18.02
N ARG A 305 8.08 -10.49 17.35
CA ARG A 305 9.12 -11.53 17.43
C ARG A 305 9.64 -11.83 16.04
N TYR A 306 10.83 -12.38 15.96
CA TYR A 306 11.35 -12.87 14.69
C TYR A 306 11.97 -14.26 14.84
N LEU A 307 11.84 -15.06 13.80
CA LEU A 307 12.41 -16.39 13.69
C LEU A 307 13.60 -16.30 12.74
N THR A 308 14.78 -16.68 13.20
CA THR A 308 15.95 -16.86 12.34
C THR A 308 15.93 -18.26 11.77
N VAL A 309 15.95 -18.37 10.45
CA VAL A 309 16.00 -19.63 9.70
C VAL A 309 17.45 -20.10 9.69
N THR A 310 17.71 -21.23 10.37
CA THR A 310 19.03 -21.87 10.40
C THR A 310 18.94 -23.28 9.81
N PRO A 311 20.06 -23.90 9.41
CA PRO A 311 20.06 -25.30 8.99
C PRO A 311 19.52 -26.27 10.05
N SER A 312 19.58 -25.89 11.34
CA SER A 312 19.02 -26.65 12.46
C SER A 312 17.54 -26.36 12.76
N GLY A 313 16.91 -25.44 12.01
CA GLY A 313 15.54 -24.97 12.22
C GLY A 313 15.46 -23.51 12.68
N PHE A 314 14.31 -23.12 13.19
CA PHE A 314 13.94 -21.80 13.63
C PHE A 314 14.54 -21.51 15.00
N THR A 315 15.19 -20.36 15.09
CA THR A 315 15.61 -19.79 16.37
C THR A 315 14.74 -18.56 16.67
N PRO A 316 13.85 -18.62 17.68
CA PRO A 316 12.97 -17.50 18.04
C PRO A 316 13.73 -16.41 18.81
N ASN A 317 13.48 -15.15 18.45
CA ASN A 317 14.11 -13.97 19.03
C ASN A 317 13.07 -12.86 19.28
N LEU A 318 13.40 -11.94 20.18
CA LEU A 318 12.60 -10.74 20.47
C LEU A 318 13.13 -9.55 19.68
N ALA A 319 12.23 -8.73 19.11
CA ALA A 319 12.61 -7.48 18.47
C ALA A 319 13.07 -6.45 19.51
N SER A 320 14.02 -5.60 19.11
CA SER A 320 14.51 -4.54 19.97
C SER A 320 13.45 -3.46 20.24
N LYS A 321 13.51 -2.83 21.41
CA LYS A 321 12.60 -1.76 21.83
C LYS A 321 13.37 -0.48 22.16
N ASN A 322 12.88 0.65 21.65
CA ASN A 322 13.43 1.97 21.96
C ASN A 322 12.72 2.59 23.17
N HIS A 323 13.20 2.23 24.37
CA HIS A 323 12.58 2.63 25.64
C HIS A 323 12.46 4.15 25.80
N SER A 324 13.51 4.90 25.46
CA SER A 324 13.51 6.36 25.61
C SER A 324 12.50 7.03 24.68
N LEU A 325 12.40 6.55 23.43
CA LEU A 325 11.40 7.04 22.48
C LEU A 325 9.98 6.78 22.99
N LEU A 326 9.65 5.55 23.39
CA LEU A 326 8.31 5.18 23.85
C LEU A 326 7.92 5.93 25.13
N ALA A 327 8.81 5.98 26.13
CA ALA A 327 8.57 6.68 27.38
C ALA A 327 8.35 8.19 27.17
N SER A 328 9.15 8.81 26.29
CA SER A 328 9.01 10.23 25.96
C SER A 328 7.70 10.57 25.22
N ARG A 329 6.92 9.56 24.81
CA ARG A 329 5.59 9.70 24.19
C ARG A 329 4.45 9.18 25.06
N GLY A 330 4.72 8.83 26.31
CA GLY A 330 3.72 8.31 27.24
C GLY A 330 3.15 6.95 26.82
N ILE A 331 3.92 6.15 26.08
CA ILE A 331 3.53 4.79 25.71
C ILE A 331 4.05 3.84 26.79
N ASP A 332 3.11 3.19 27.49
CA ASP A 332 3.41 2.16 28.48
C ASP A 332 3.86 0.87 27.78
N MET A 333 5.06 0.42 28.11
CA MET A 333 5.72 -0.73 27.49
C MET A 333 5.40 -2.05 28.18
N ASP A 334 4.98 -2.00 29.45
CA ASP A 334 4.65 -3.18 30.24
C ASP A 334 3.18 -3.58 30.04
N LYS A 335 2.41 -2.70 29.39
CA LYS A 335 1.06 -2.99 28.93
C LYS A 335 1.10 -4.00 27.79
N LYS A 336 0.30 -5.05 27.90
CA LYS A 336 0.04 -5.97 26.79
C LYS A 336 -0.60 -5.23 25.62
N GLN A 337 0.00 -5.35 24.45
CA GLN A 337 -0.47 -4.71 23.22
C GLN A 337 -0.66 -5.76 22.13
N THR A 338 -1.38 -5.38 21.08
CA THR A 338 -1.53 -6.17 19.85
C THR A 338 -0.90 -5.43 18.70
N VAL A 339 -0.13 -6.17 17.89
CA VAL A 339 0.31 -5.71 16.59
C VAL A 339 -0.61 -6.31 15.54
N ARG A 340 -1.39 -5.46 14.86
CA ARG A 340 -2.43 -5.88 13.93
C ARG A 340 -1.92 -6.12 12.51
N ALA A 341 -0.93 -5.36 12.09
CA ALA A 341 -0.32 -5.45 10.78
C ALA A 341 1.17 -5.14 10.87
N ILE A 342 1.94 -5.78 10.00
CA ILE A 342 3.37 -5.57 9.82
C ILE A 342 3.69 -5.46 8.33
N GLN A 343 4.67 -4.64 8.00
CA GLN A 343 5.14 -4.45 6.63
C GLN A 343 6.66 -4.18 6.61
N PRO A 344 7.46 -5.03 5.97
CA PRO A 344 8.87 -4.74 5.69
C PRO A 344 9.02 -3.45 4.88
N VAL A 345 10.03 -2.64 5.22
CA VAL A 345 10.33 -1.36 4.54
C VAL A 345 11.68 -1.47 3.84
N ASN A 346 11.69 -1.43 2.50
CA ASN A 346 12.95 -1.47 1.74
C ASN A 346 13.48 -0.04 1.54
N PRO A 347 14.69 0.30 2.04
CA PRO A 347 15.17 1.68 2.02
C PRO A 347 15.73 2.16 0.67
N GLY A 348 15.55 1.43 -0.44
CA GLY A 348 15.99 1.87 -1.76
C GLY A 348 16.13 0.78 -2.83
N PRO A 349 16.69 1.12 -4.01
CA PRO A 349 16.68 0.27 -5.20
C PRO A 349 17.62 -0.94 -5.14
N THR A 350 18.61 -0.95 -4.24
CA THR A 350 19.62 -2.02 -4.12
C THR A 350 19.24 -3.10 -3.11
N GLY A 351 18.27 -2.85 -2.24
CA GLY A 351 17.82 -3.78 -1.20
C GLY A 351 16.75 -4.74 -1.71
N ALA A 352 17.05 -5.56 -2.73
CA ALA A 352 16.12 -6.51 -3.33
C ALA A 352 15.58 -7.51 -2.29
N GLY A 353 14.48 -7.13 -1.64
CA GLY A 353 13.80 -7.91 -0.61
C GLY A 353 14.60 -8.16 0.68
N GLN A 354 15.67 -7.39 0.92
CA GLN A 354 16.44 -7.48 2.16
C GLN A 354 16.35 -6.16 2.92
N THR A 355 15.76 -6.21 4.11
CA THR A 355 15.72 -5.08 5.02
C THR A 355 15.85 -5.56 6.47
N ASN A 356 16.05 -4.63 7.39
CA ASN A 356 15.87 -4.86 8.83
C ASN A 356 14.84 -3.90 9.42
N LEU A 357 14.24 -3.06 8.55
CA LEU A 357 13.26 -2.06 8.93
C LEU A 357 11.86 -2.65 8.82
N LEU A 358 11.12 -2.50 9.91
CA LEU A 358 9.77 -2.98 10.05
C LEU A 358 8.84 -1.82 10.35
N LEU A 359 7.77 -1.70 9.57
CA LEU A 359 6.61 -0.89 9.91
C LEU A 359 5.57 -1.76 10.60
N SER A 360 5.01 -1.30 11.71
CA SER A 360 4.06 -2.06 12.53
C SER A 360 2.90 -1.20 13.02
N ALA A 361 1.68 -1.72 12.97
CA ALA A 361 0.46 -1.03 13.41
C ALA A 361 -0.06 -1.62 14.74
N TRP A 362 -0.32 -0.75 15.72
CA TRP A 362 -0.59 -1.14 17.10
C TRP A 362 -2.00 -0.76 17.58
N ASP A 363 -2.47 -1.45 18.62
CA ASP A 363 -3.78 -1.21 19.26
C ASP A 363 -3.91 0.16 19.96
N ASP A 364 -2.82 0.89 20.15
CA ASP A 364 -2.81 2.24 20.72
C ASP A 364 -2.92 3.35 19.66
N GLY A 365 -3.23 2.98 18.42
CA GLY A 365 -3.35 3.87 17.26
C GLY A 365 -2.01 4.33 16.68
N THR A 366 -0.87 3.90 17.23
CA THR A 366 0.44 4.22 16.65
C THR A 366 0.82 3.29 15.51
N ILE A 367 1.59 3.83 14.58
CA ILE A 367 2.34 3.07 13.59
C ILE A 367 3.81 3.31 13.87
N ARG A 368 4.60 2.25 14.02
CA ARG A 368 6.00 2.33 14.47
C ARG A 368 6.91 1.79 13.41
N LEU A 369 7.87 2.61 12.98
CA LEU A 369 9.02 2.20 12.18
C LEU A 369 10.17 1.88 13.14
N LEU A 370 10.74 0.68 13.01
CA LEU A 370 11.82 0.20 13.86
C LEU A 370 12.85 -0.64 13.10
N ASP A 371 14.13 -0.56 13.48
CA ASP A 371 15.10 -1.61 13.15
C ASP A 371 14.96 -2.75 14.17
N ILE A 372 14.65 -3.96 13.70
CA ILE A 372 14.33 -5.08 14.60
C ILE A 372 15.53 -5.53 15.45
N ARG A 373 16.76 -5.22 15.04
CA ARG A 373 17.99 -5.74 15.66
C ARG A 373 18.47 -4.86 16.81
N THR A 374 18.31 -3.55 16.68
CA THR A 374 18.88 -2.57 17.60
C THR A 374 17.94 -1.39 17.77
N PRO A 375 17.79 -0.82 18.98
CA PRO A 375 17.10 0.45 19.13
C PRO A 375 17.87 1.48 18.31
N SER A 376 17.20 2.12 17.37
CA SER A 376 17.82 3.01 16.42
C SER A 376 17.39 4.46 16.65
N ALA A 377 18.28 5.40 16.39
CA ALA A 377 17.89 6.81 16.28
C ALA A 377 16.91 7.05 15.12
N HIS A 378 16.81 6.10 14.18
CA HIS A 378 15.87 6.11 13.06
C HIS A 378 14.52 5.50 13.42
N ASP A 379 14.29 5.08 14.66
CA ASP A 379 12.98 4.62 15.09
C ASP A 379 12.00 5.80 15.14
N VAL A 380 10.84 5.65 14.52
CA VAL A 380 9.86 6.73 14.37
C VAL A 380 8.47 6.23 14.75
N LEU A 381 7.72 7.11 15.43
CA LEU A 381 6.32 6.89 15.79
C LEU A 381 5.43 7.82 14.98
N TYR A 382 4.55 7.22 14.19
CA TYR A 382 3.51 7.90 13.45
C TYR A 382 2.17 7.77 14.18
N ARG A 383 1.37 8.82 14.16
CA ARG A 383 0.01 8.81 14.70
C ARG A 383 -0.88 9.75 13.88
N ASP A 384 -2.09 9.29 13.60
CA ASP A 384 -3.09 10.11 12.94
C ASP A 384 -3.58 11.22 13.87
N MET A 385 -3.33 12.48 13.54
CA MET A 385 -3.76 13.60 14.39
C MET A 385 -5.27 13.89 14.31
N TYR A 386 -6.00 13.26 13.38
CA TYR A 386 -7.45 13.41 13.27
C TYR A 386 -8.22 12.43 14.17
N GLN A 387 -7.85 11.14 14.16
CA GLN A 387 -8.35 10.09 15.05
C GLN A 387 -7.17 9.31 15.69
N PRO A 388 -6.55 9.88 16.74
CA PRO A 388 -5.24 9.43 17.25
C PRO A 388 -5.17 8.04 17.85
N PHE A 389 -6.32 7.46 18.17
CA PHE A 389 -6.44 6.12 18.75
C PHE A 389 -7.08 5.12 17.80
N GLU A 390 -7.38 5.53 16.56
CA GLU A 390 -7.90 4.63 15.54
C GLU A 390 -6.86 3.55 15.22
N THR A 391 -7.30 2.30 15.33
CA THR A 391 -6.44 1.16 15.03
C THR A 391 -6.36 0.90 13.53
N HIS A 392 -5.25 0.33 13.06
CA HIS A 392 -5.03 0.04 11.64
C HIS A 392 -4.85 -1.47 11.42
N SER A 393 -5.47 -2.00 10.37
CA SER A 393 -5.53 -3.44 10.06
C SER A 393 -4.64 -3.87 8.89
N SER A 394 -4.15 -2.92 8.10
CA SER A 394 -3.31 -3.19 6.93
C SER A 394 -2.31 -2.05 6.71
N LEU A 395 -1.17 -2.39 6.10
CA LEU A 395 -0.08 -1.46 5.81
C LEU A 395 0.44 -1.74 4.40
N LEU A 396 0.81 -0.69 3.67
CA LEU A 396 1.36 -0.76 2.32
C LEU A 396 2.44 0.31 2.15
N THR A 397 3.65 -0.06 1.76
CA THR A 397 4.80 0.85 1.65
C THR A 397 5.15 1.13 0.20
N TYR A 398 5.35 2.40 -0.17
CA TYR A 398 5.92 2.82 -1.45
C TYR A 398 7.40 3.11 -1.26
N GLY A 399 8.19 2.04 -1.33
CA GLY A 399 9.60 2.05 -0.92
C GLY A 399 9.74 2.62 0.49
N SER A 400 10.58 3.64 0.62
CA SER A 400 10.76 4.43 1.84
C SER A 400 10.34 5.90 1.67
N ASP A 401 9.47 6.19 0.70
CA ASP A 401 8.95 7.53 0.45
C ASP A 401 7.71 7.85 1.31
N HIS A 402 6.70 6.98 1.23
CA HIS A 402 5.47 7.07 1.98
C HIS A 402 4.84 5.69 2.19
N PHE A 403 3.85 5.62 3.06
CA PHE A 403 3.07 4.40 3.29
C PHE A 403 1.59 4.71 3.49
N VAL A 404 0.75 3.73 3.17
CA VAL A 404 -0.69 3.75 3.34
C VAL A 404 -1.06 2.79 4.47
N ALA A 405 -1.87 3.24 5.41
CA ALA A 405 -2.43 2.44 6.48
C ALA A 405 -3.95 2.37 6.34
N GLY A 406 -4.49 1.15 6.34
CA GLY A 406 -5.93 0.91 6.31
C GLY A 406 -6.49 0.88 7.72
N SER A 407 -7.57 1.62 7.96
CA SER A 407 -8.27 1.62 9.24
C SER A 407 -8.90 0.27 9.54
N ASN A 408 -8.83 -0.14 10.81
CA ASN A 408 -9.48 -1.34 11.33
C ASN A 408 -10.94 -1.08 11.79
N GLU A 409 -11.39 0.18 11.79
CA GLU A 409 -12.68 0.62 12.34
C GLU A 409 -13.57 1.31 11.31
N LEU A 410 -12.97 1.85 10.24
CA LEU A 410 -13.66 2.61 9.19
C LEU A 410 -13.15 2.22 7.79
N GLU A 411 -13.96 2.47 6.76
CA GLU A 411 -13.53 2.41 5.34
C GLU A 411 -12.66 3.64 5.02
N ALA A 412 -11.50 3.71 5.67
CA ALA A 412 -10.61 4.84 5.58
C ALA A 412 -9.16 4.41 5.41
N LEU A 413 -8.44 5.21 4.63
CA LEU A 413 -7.00 5.07 4.41
C LEU A 413 -6.30 6.28 5.02
N LYS A 414 -5.11 6.07 5.56
CA LYS A 414 -4.20 7.11 6.01
C LYS A 414 -2.93 7.02 5.21
N VAL A 415 -2.44 8.15 4.73
CA VAL A 415 -1.21 8.23 3.98
C VAL A 415 -0.22 9.05 4.78
N PHE A 416 0.91 8.42 5.10
CA PHE A 416 2.00 9.01 5.88
C PHE A 416 3.25 9.09 5.01
N ASP A 417 3.98 10.19 5.12
CA ASP A 417 5.33 10.33 4.58
C ASP A 417 6.35 9.87 5.62
N PHE A 418 7.38 9.11 5.22
CA PHE A 418 8.45 8.67 6.13
C PHE A 418 9.33 9.84 6.63
N ARG A 419 9.20 11.01 6.02
CA ARG A 419 9.99 12.23 6.28
C ARG A 419 11.49 12.05 6.02
N TRP A 420 11.83 11.07 5.18
CA TRP A 420 13.18 10.93 4.67
C TRP A 420 13.44 11.94 3.56
N SER A 421 14.70 12.30 3.36
CA SER A 421 15.09 13.29 2.37
C SER A 421 14.67 12.86 0.96
N LYS A 422 13.77 13.63 0.33
CA LYS A 422 13.34 13.41 -1.05
C LYS A 422 14.23 14.17 -2.02
N SER A 423 14.67 13.50 -3.08
CA SER A 423 15.43 14.12 -4.15
C SER A 423 14.52 14.80 -5.19
N TYR A 424 13.32 14.27 -5.39
CA TYR A 424 12.36 14.76 -6.37
C TYR A 424 11.18 15.49 -5.70
N HIS A 425 10.86 16.68 -6.21
CA HIS A 425 9.66 17.43 -5.86
C HIS A 425 9.00 17.94 -7.12
N HIS A 426 7.73 17.59 -7.35
CA HIS A 426 7.02 18.04 -8.55
C HIS A 426 6.92 19.59 -8.62
N SER A 427 6.89 20.26 -7.47
CA SER A 427 6.87 21.72 -7.36
C SER A 427 8.11 22.38 -7.98
N ALA A 428 9.26 21.69 -8.01
CA ALA A 428 10.47 22.20 -8.66
C ALA A 428 10.28 22.41 -10.17
N ALA A 429 9.39 21.64 -10.80
CA ALA A 429 9.02 21.81 -12.19
C ALA A 429 7.92 22.86 -12.41
N LEU A 430 7.34 23.47 -11.37
CA LEU A 430 6.33 24.51 -11.56
C LEU A 430 6.98 25.89 -11.74
N PRO A 431 6.34 26.81 -12.50
CA PRO A 431 6.80 28.19 -12.61
C PRO A 431 6.95 28.85 -11.23
N CYS A 432 7.85 29.83 -11.12
CA CYS A 432 7.95 30.62 -9.91
C CYS A 432 6.62 31.34 -9.64
N TRP A 433 6.16 31.28 -8.40
CA TRP A 433 4.87 31.83 -7.99
C TRP A 433 5.03 32.89 -6.90
N SER A 434 4.20 33.93 -6.94
CA SER A 434 4.23 35.04 -5.99
C SER A 434 3.24 34.90 -4.82
N GLY A 435 2.43 33.83 -4.78
CA GLY A 435 1.55 33.50 -3.66
C GLY A 435 2.09 32.37 -2.77
N THR A 436 1.30 31.93 -1.77
CA THR A 436 1.71 30.85 -0.86
C THR A 436 1.80 29.50 -1.59
N PRO A 437 2.71 28.60 -1.18
CA PRO A 437 2.64 27.21 -1.58
C PRO A 437 1.34 26.56 -1.12
N PHE A 438 0.99 25.45 -1.76
CA PHE A 438 -0.24 24.71 -1.47
C PHE A 438 0.13 23.28 -1.03
N PRO A 439 -0.60 22.67 -0.07
CA PRO A 439 -1.74 23.23 0.67
C PRO A 439 -1.34 24.30 1.69
N ASP A 440 -2.27 25.20 2.05
CA ASP A 440 -2.02 26.13 3.15
C ASP A 440 -1.72 25.31 4.42
N PRO A 441 -0.68 25.68 5.19
CA PRO A 441 -0.31 24.92 6.36
C PRO A 441 -1.42 24.98 7.41
N LEU A 442 -1.65 23.86 8.10
CA LEU A 442 -2.59 23.79 9.21
C LEU A 442 -2.21 24.84 10.27
N ARG A 443 -3.21 25.56 10.81
CA ARG A 443 -2.99 26.69 11.73
C ARG A 443 -2.14 26.26 12.93
N GLY A 444 -1.08 27.01 13.19
CA GLY A 444 -0.21 26.82 14.35
C GLY A 444 1.28 26.72 14.01
N THR A 445 1.61 26.34 12.76
CA THR A 445 3.02 26.13 12.33
C THR A 445 3.65 27.34 11.66
N SER A 446 2.87 28.27 11.06
CA SER A 446 3.36 29.60 10.70
C SER A 446 2.21 30.61 10.51
N SER A 447 2.15 31.62 11.38
CA SER A 447 1.21 32.76 11.26
C SER A 447 1.80 33.94 10.47
N ARG A 448 2.97 33.77 9.85
CA ARG A 448 3.65 34.86 9.15
C ARG A 448 3.23 34.88 7.69
N SER A 449 2.56 35.96 7.29
CA SER A 449 2.46 36.36 5.88
C SER A 449 3.87 36.31 5.28
N LEU A 450 4.09 35.44 4.29
CA LEU A 450 5.36 35.39 3.57
C LEU A 450 5.57 36.75 2.91
N SER A 451 6.62 37.47 3.32
CA SER A 451 7.10 38.63 2.57
C SER A 451 7.79 38.11 1.32
N MET A 452 7.03 37.89 0.26
CA MET A 452 7.48 37.39 -1.05
C MET A 452 8.25 38.49 -1.80
N ARG A 453 9.47 38.84 -1.35
CA ARG A 453 10.39 39.70 -2.14
C ARG A 453 11.23 38.82 -3.07
N GLY A 454 11.26 39.18 -4.36
CA GLY A 454 12.02 38.46 -5.39
C GLY A 454 11.20 37.34 -6.04
N VAL A 455 10.52 37.64 -7.14
CA VAL A 455 9.79 36.65 -7.94
C VAL A 455 10.77 36.02 -8.92
N GLY A 456 11.24 34.81 -8.61
CA GLY A 456 12.10 34.05 -9.53
C GLY A 456 13.21 33.27 -8.84
N CYS A 457 13.49 32.08 -9.33
CA CYS A 457 14.70 31.33 -8.99
C CYS A 457 15.92 31.99 -9.64
N ASP A 458 17.01 32.13 -8.90
CA ASP A 458 18.32 32.51 -9.41
C ASP A 458 19.09 31.22 -9.73
N HIS A 459 18.77 30.63 -10.88
CA HIS A 459 19.41 29.38 -11.36
C HIS A 459 20.93 29.51 -11.50
N PRO A 460 21.51 30.62 -12.01
CA PRO A 460 22.97 30.79 -12.06
C PRO A 460 23.67 30.71 -10.69
N ARG A 461 23.01 31.16 -9.62
CA ARG A 461 23.53 31.05 -8.24
C ARG A 461 23.01 29.83 -7.48
N GLY A 462 22.24 28.96 -8.12
CA GLY A 462 21.64 27.79 -7.49
C GLY A 462 20.63 28.12 -6.37
N ARG A 463 20.00 29.31 -6.39
CA ARG A 463 19.05 29.73 -5.35
C ARG A 463 17.61 29.56 -5.82
N ALA A 464 16.85 28.73 -5.10
CA ALA A 464 15.42 28.60 -5.28
C ALA A 464 14.70 29.88 -4.82
N CYS A 465 13.58 30.23 -5.45
CA CYS A 465 12.71 31.27 -4.94
C CYS A 465 12.03 30.80 -3.64
N VAL A 466 11.50 31.75 -2.86
CA VAL A 466 10.80 31.49 -1.60
C VAL A 466 9.71 30.43 -1.80
N TRP A 467 8.91 30.53 -2.86
CA TRP A 467 7.85 29.56 -3.13
C TRP A 467 8.36 28.13 -3.31
N HIS A 468 9.41 27.92 -4.10
CA HIS A 468 10.01 26.60 -4.31
C HIS A 468 10.67 26.05 -3.04
N GLU A 469 11.32 26.90 -2.24
CA GLU A 469 11.92 26.49 -0.96
C GLU A 469 10.84 26.03 0.02
N TYR A 470 9.78 26.83 0.19
CA TYR A 470 8.71 26.51 1.13
C TYR A 470 7.88 25.31 0.68
N SER A 471 7.65 25.12 -0.63
CA SER A 471 6.94 23.95 -1.17
C SER A 471 7.59 22.60 -0.82
N ARG A 472 8.84 22.58 -0.37
CA ARG A 472 9.56 21.37 0.05
C ARG A 472 9.46 21.09 1.56
N ARG A 473 8.95 22.04 2.34
CA ARG A 473 8.86 21.94 3.81
C ARG A 473 7.70 21.02 4.21
N ASP A 474 7.86 20.32 5.34
CA ASP A 474 6.90 19.32 5.81
C ASP A 474 5.49 19.85 6.06
N TYR A 475 5.35 21.07 6.56
CA TYR A 475 4.05 21.70 6.80
C TYR A 475 3.29 22.09 5.52
N TYR A 476 3.97 22.11 4.37
CA TYR A 476 3.36 22.20 3.03
C TYR A 476 3.20 20.82 2.37
N ARG A 477 3.51 19.76 3.11
CA ARG A 477 3.38 18.36 2.68
C ARG A 477 2.68 17.56 3.79
N PRO A 478 1.46 17.96 4.17
CA PRO A 478 0.73 17.27 5.22
C PRO A 478 0.42 15.84 4.79
N ASN A 479 0.32 14.94 5.78
CA ASN A 479 -0.29 13.64 5.58
C ASN A 479 -1.78 13.82 5.25
N TYR A 480 -2.48 12.73 4.97
CA TYR A 480 -3.92 12.84 4.72
C TYR A 480 -4.65 11.53 4.95
N ARG A 481 -5.95 11.67 5.14
CA ARG A 481 -6.91 10.59 5.25
C ARG A 481 -7.80 10.56 4.03
N PHE A 482 -8.04 9.38 3.45
CA PHE A 482 -9.17 9.13 2.58
C PHE A 482 -10.31 8.48 3.35
N HIS A 483 -11.53 8.95 3.15
CA HIS A 483 -12.75 8.21 3.43
C HIS A 483 -13.24 7.62 2.12
N VAL A 484 -13.25 6.30 2.04
CA VAL A 484 -13.56 5.55 0.82
C VAL A 484 -14.99 5.06 0.89
N MET A 485 -15.71 5.21 -0.22
CA MET A 485 -17.03 4.62 -0.41
C MET A 485 -16.97 3.74 -1.66
N PRO A 486 -17.31 2.44 -1.57
CA PRO A 486 -17.25 1.54 -2.71
C PRO A 486 -18.01 2.07 -3.93
N PHE A 487 -19.19 2.66 -3.72
CA PHE A 487 -19.98 3.34 -4.75
C PHE A 487 -21.03 4.24 -4.07
N ARG A 488 -21.63 5.17 -4.82
CA ARG A 488 -22.56 6.21 -4.31
C ARG A 488 -23.66 5.65 -3.41
N ASP A 489 -24.28 4.54 -3.81
CA ASP A 489 -25.42 3.94 -3.12
C ASP A 489 -25.04 2.77 -2.20
N ALA A 490 -23.76 2.61 -1.86
CA ALA A 490 -23.31 1.51 -1.02
C ALA A 490 -23.88 1.66 0.39
N ALA A 491 -24.64 0.65 0.84
CA ALA A 491 -25.04 0.57 2.23
C ALA A 491 -23.78 0.43 3.10
N ARG A 492 -23.64 1.29 4.11
CA ARG A 492 -22.51 1.18 5.05
C ARG A 492 -22.57 -0.16 5.76
N SER A 493 -21.53 -0.96 5.61
CA SER A 493 -21.42 -2.23 6.31
C SER A 493 -21.29 -2.00 7.80
N SER A 494 -21.94 -2.83 8.61
CA SER A 494 -21.69 -2.89 10.07
C SER A 494 -20.23 -3.21 10.42
N THR A 495 -19.46 -3.74 9.46
CA THR A 495 -18.01 -3.97 9.52
C THR A 495 -17.29 -3.14 8.47
N SER A 496 -17.31 -1.82 8.66
CA SER A 496 -16.62 -0.85 7.81
C SER A 496 -15.13 -0.85 8.16
N ARG A 497 -14.26 -1.64 7.52
CA ARG A 497 -12.80 -1.55 7.70
C ARG A 497 -12.07 -1.83 6.40
N VAL A 498 -10.77 -1.54 6.38
CA VAL A 498 -9.88 -1.94 5.28
C VAL A 498 -9.27 -3.30 5.59
N PHE A 499 -9.64 -4.32 4.82
CA PHE A 499 -9.26 -5.71 5.08
C PHE A 499 -7.85 -6.04 4.59
N SER A 500 -7.46 -5.48 3.46
CA SER A 500 -6.15 -5.70 2.85
C SER A 500 -5.78 -4.53 1.94
N LEU A 501 -4.47 -4.40 1.69
CA LEU A 501 -3.89 -3.44 0.76
C LEU A 501 -2.86 -4.16 -0.08
N ALA A 502 -2.81 -3.87 -1.38
CA ALA A 502 -1.84 -4.47 -2.28
C ALA A 502 -1.43 -3.51 -3.40
N LYS A 503 -0.23 -3.68 -3.93
CA LYS A 503 0.24 -3.03 -5.15
C LYS A 503 1.24 -3.91 -5.86
N ALA A 504 1.35 -3.78 -7.17
CA ALA A 504 2.23 -4.62 -7.97
C ALA A 504 3.72 -4.27 -7.86
N SER A 505 4.03 -2.99 -7.66
CA SER A 505 5.39 -2.47 -7.44
C SER A 505 5.34 -1.05 -6.88
N ASP A 506 6.49 -0.52 -6.43
CA ASP A 506 6.60 0.89 -6.04
C ASP A 506 6.38 1.86 -7.20
N ALA A 507 6.56 1.41 -8.44
CA ALA A 507 6.37 2.20 -9.66
C ALA A 507 5.01 1.96 -10.33
N SER A 508 4.09 1.22 -9.69
CA SER A 508 2.76 1.01 -10.26
C SER A 508 1.92 2.28 -10.10
N ASP A 509 1.23 2.65 -11.19
CA ASP A 509 0.25 3.71 -11.23
C ASP A 509 -1.02 3.36 -10.43
N SER A 510 -1.13 2.18 -9.80
CA SER A 510 -2.31 1.84 -9.00
C SER A 510 -2.01 1.00 -7.75
N PHE A 511 -2.92 1.08 -6.78
CA PHE A 511 -3.01 0.15 -5.67
C PHE A 511 -4.45 -0.28 -5.40
N TYR A 512 -4.59 -1.35 -4.63
CA TYR A 512 -5.85 -2.03 -4.38
C TYR A 512 -6.19 -2.01 -2.90
N VAL A 513 -7.46 -1.84 -2.61
CA VAL A 513 -8.03 -1.66 -1.27
C VAL A 513 -9.16 -2.66 -1.08
N GLY A 514 -9.01 -3.52 -0.08
CA GLY A 514 -10.02 -4.50 0.28
C GLY A 514 -11.10 -3.89 1.16
N LEU A 515 -12.31 -3.78 0.64
CA LEU A 515 -13.49 -3.26 1.34
C LEU A 515 -14.51 -4.39 1.53
N ALA A 516 -15.49 -4.16 2.40
CA ALA A 516 -16.57 -5.12 2.61
C ALA A 516 -17.37 -5.33 1.29
N GLY A 517 -17.20 -6.51 0.68
CA GLY A 517 -17.89 -6.93 -0.55
C GLY A 517 -17.35 -6.32 -1.84
N ALA A 518 -16.21 -5.61 -1.76
CA ALA A 518 -15.67 -4.88 -2.89
C ALA A 518 -14.15 -4.79 -2.84
N VAL A 519 -13.53 -4.75 -4.01
CA VAL A 519 -12.13 -4.34 -4.16
C VAL A 519 -12.10 -2.99 -4.85
N ALA A 520 -11.55 -1.97 -4.21
CA ALA A 520 -11.37 -0.66 -4.81
C ALA A 520 -9.95 -0.48 -5.33
N GLU A 521 -9.82 -0.11 -6.59
CA GLU A 521 -8.57 0.28 -7.25
C GLU A 521 -8.43 1.80 -7.19
N PHE A 522 -7.28 2.27 -6.74
CA PHE A 522 -6.86 3.67 -6.74
C PHE A 522 -5.78 3.83 -7.79
N ALA A 523 -6.11 4.42 -8.94
CA ALA A 523 -5.18 4.71 -10.02
C ALA A 523 -4.75 6.18 -10.00
N THR A 524 -3.47 6.46 -10.17
CA THR A 524 -2.95 7.82 -10.31
C THR A 524 -3.50 8.46 -11.58
N THR A 525 -3.87 9.74 -11.50
CA THR A 525 -4.38 10.49 -12.65
C THR A 525 -3.79 11.90 -12.71
N VAL A 526 -3.79 12.50 -13.90
CA VAL A 526 -3.37 13.88 -14.11
C VAL A 526 -4.59 14.80 -13.93
N PRO A 527 -4.50 15.86 -13.12
CA PRO A 527 -5.58 16.83 -12.97
C PRO A 527 -5.97 17.43 -14.33
N GLY A 528 -7.27 17.43 -14.63
CA GLY A 528 -7.81 17.86 -15.93
C GLY A 528 -8.13 16.71 -16.89
N GLU A 529 -7.54 15.51 -16.72
CA GLU A 529 -7.94 14.30 -17.46
C GLU A 529 -8.98 13.46 -16.71
N ALA A 530 -9.18 13.73 -15.42
CA ALA A 530 -10.24 13.14 -14.61
C ALA A 530 -11.59 13.76 -14.98
N GLU A 531 -12.05 13.55 -16.21
CA GLU A 531 -13.44 13.81 -16.57
C GLU A 531 -14.31 12.62 -16.12
N GLN A 532 -15.28 12.96 -15.28
CA GLN A 532 -16.45 12.18 -14.85
C GLN A 532 -16.21 10.99 -13.91
N ASP A 533 -17.09 10.85 -12.93
CA ASP A 533 -17.26 9.71 -12.03
C ASP A 533 -17.76 8.47 -12.81
N GLU A 534 -17.10 8.14 -13.92
CA GLU A 534 -17.50 7.10 -14.86
C GLU A 534 -16.35 6.10 -15.08
N VAL A 535 -16.71 4.82 -15.07
CA VAL A 535 -15.79 3.74 -15.43
C VAL A 535 -15.88 3.55 -16.92
N ALA A 536 -14.73 3.48 -17.59
CA ALA A 536 -14.67 3.22 -19.03
C ALA A 536 -15.50 1.97 -19.39
N ALA A 537 -16.32 2.07 -20.44
CA ALA A 537 -17.23 1.00 -20.84
C ALA A 537 -16.51 -0.32 -21.15
N SER A 538 -15.27 -0.25 -21.66
CA SER A 538 -14.38 -1.40 -21.88
C SER A 538 -14.05 -2.14 -20.59
N VAL A 539 -13.69 -1.40 -19.53
CA VAL A 539 -13.38 -1.94 -18.19
C VAL A 539 -14.62 -2.58 -17.57
N ALA A 540 -15.77 -1.89 -17.63
CA ALA A 540 -17.03 -2.42 -17.15
C ALA A 540 -17.44 -3.71 -17.90
N SER A 541 -17.29 -3.74 -19.22
CA SER A 541 -17.57 -4.92 -20.05
C SER A 541 -16.62 -6.09 -19.73
N ALA A 542 -15.33 -5.83 -19.55
CA ALA A 542 -14.33 -6.85 -19.22
C ALA A 542 -14.64 -7.52 -17.87
N ALA A 543 -14.97 -6.73 -16.85
CA ALA A 543 -15.41 -7.23 -15.55
C ALA A 543 -16.72 -8.04 -15.66
N ALA A 544 -17.72 -7.52 -16.37
CA ALA A 544 -19.05 -8.13 -16.50
C ALA A 544 -19.00 -9.52 -17.14
N LYS A 545 -18.10 -9.71 -18.13
CA LYS A 545 -17.87 -11.03 -18.77
C LYS A 545 -17.49 -12.13 -17.78
N ARG A 546 -17.01 -11.80 -16.57
CA ARG A 546 -16.65 -12.75 -15.50
C ARG A 546 -17.53 -12.65 -14.26
N GLY A 547 -18.69 -12.00 -14.38
CA GLY A 547 -19.67 -11.87 -13.28
C GLY A 547 -19.30 -10.79 -12.26
N TRP A 548 -18.46 -9.84 -12.64
CA TRP A 548 -18.06 -8.72 -11.80
C TRP A 548 -18.61 -7.40 -12.34
N ARG A 549 -18.93 -6.49 -11.43
CA ARG A 549 -19.35 -5.13 -11.79
C ARG A 549 -18.28 -4.14 -11.39
N ALA A 550 -17.82 -3.35 -12.34
CA ALA A 550 -16.97 -2.19 -12.11
C ALA A 550 -17.84 -0.94 -11.99
N ARG A 551 -17.67 -0.15 -10.92
CA ARG A 551 -18.35 1.14 -10.70
C ARG A 551 -17.36 2.18 -10.24
N ALA A 552 -17.66 3.46 -10.47
CA ALA A 552 -16.88 4.52 -9.89
C ALA A 552 -17.03 4.45 -8.36
N SER A 553 -15.89 4.36 -7.69
CA SER A 553 -15.81 4.51 -6.24
C SER A 553 -15.63 5.99 -5.95
N HIS A 554 -16.22 6.47 -4.85
CA HIS A 554 -16.02 7.83 -4.41
C HIS A 554 -15.13 7.86 -3.18
N PHE A 555 -14.34 8.93 -3.07
CA PHE A 555 -13.63 9.22 -1.84
C PHE A 555 -13.70 10.71 -1.52
N SER A 556 -13.56 11.00 -0.24
CA SER A 556 -13.23 12.33 0.25
C SER A 556 -11.91 12.25 1.00
N PHE A 557 -11.21 13.37 1.14
CA PHE A 557 -10.00 13.39 1.96
C PHE A 557 -9.95 14.57 2.91
N ALA A 558 -9.18 14.41 3.98
CA ALA A 558 -8.83 15.46 4.91
C ALA A 558 -7.32 15.44 5.12
N GLU A 559 -6.69 16.61 5.06
CA GLU A 559 -5.28 16.75 5.40
C GLU A 559 -5.11 16.56 6.90
N THR A 560 -4.18 15.70 7.24
CA THR A 560 -3.72 15.43 8.61
C THR A 560 -2.30 15.95 8.68
N ASP A 561 -1.85 16.49 9.80
CA ASP A 561 -0.54 17.17 9.89
C ASP A 561 0.67 16.26 9.55
N ASP A 562 1.89 16.62 9.92
CA ASP A 562 3.09 15.81 9.64
C ASP A 562 3.01 14.34 10.13
N GLY A 563 2.09 14.05 11.06
CA GLY A 563 1.78 12.75 11.64
C GLY A 563 2.90 12.17 12.49
N LEU A 564 3.97 12.93 12.73
CA LEU A 564 5.07 12.54 13.59
C LEU A 564 4.66 12.77 15.04
N LEU A 565 4.81 11.76 15.88
CA LEU A 565 4.60 11.94 17.31
C LEU A 565 5.87 12.57 17.91
N THR A 566 5.86 13.88 18.13
CA THR A 566 6.98 14.69 18.70
C THR A 566 6.74 14.95 20.20
N PRO A 567 7.78 15.06 21.07
CA PRO A 567 7.57 15.25 22.50
C PRO A 567 6.85 16.57 22.77
N GLY A 568 5.92 16.58 23.73
CA GLY A 568 5.22 17.79 24.16
C GLY A 568 4.14 18.31 23.21
N MET A 569 3.83 17.60 22.11
CA MET A 569 2.73 17.97 21.22
C MET A 569 1.36 17.65 21.85
N SER A 570 0.56 18.69 22.10
CA SER A 570 -0.84 18.54 22.53
C SER A 570 -1.73 18.17 21.33
N MET A 571 -2.68 17.26 21.52
CA MET A 571 -3.64 16.90 20.48
C MET A 571 -4.52 18.08 20.04
N SER A 572 -4.73 19.06 20.92
CA SER A 572 -5.52 20.26 20.62
C SER A 572 -4.85 21.19 19.60
N THR A 573 -3.55 21.04 19.36
CA THR A 573 -2.77 21.93 18.49
C THR A 573 -3.01 21.65 17.00
N PHE A 574 -3.52 20.46 16.63
CA PHE A 574 -3.45 19.97 15.25
C PHE A 574 -4.77 19.46 14.66
N MET A 575 -5.91 19.72 15.33
CA MET A 575 -7.21 19.36 14.74
C MET A 575 -7.44 20.15 13.44
N PRO A 576 -7.54 19.49 12.27
CA PRO A 576 -7.70 20.19 11.01
C PRO A 576 -9.10 20.83 10.92
N ARG A 577 -9.23 21.87 10.08
CA ARG A 577 -10.55 22.32 9.64
C ARG A 577 -11.14 21.23 8.75
N LEU A 578 -12.23 20.62 9.22
CA LEU A 578 -13.06 19.71 8.42
C LEU A 578 -13.59 20.43 7.17
N ALA A 579 -13.12 20.06 5.99
CA ALA A 579 -13.75 20.40 4.72
C ALA A 579 -14.47 19.14 4.21
N GLN A 580 -15.79 19.07 4.37
CA GLN A 580 -16.61 18.00 3.83
C GLN A 580 -17.00 18.32 2.38
N ARG A 581 -16.77 17.39 1.45
CA ARG A 581 -17.47 17.34 0.16
C ARG A 581 -18.71 16.49 0.35
N PHE A 582 -19.87 17.12 0.50
CA PHE A 582 -21.14 16.45 0.26
C PHE A 582 -21.43 16.58 -1.24
N GLY A 583 -21.69 15.46 -1.91
CA GLY A 583 -22.43 15.49 -3.18
C GLY A 583 -23.86 15.97 -2.93
N ASP A 584 -24.67 16.01 -3.99
CA ASP A 584 -26.02 16.62 -4.05
C ASP A 584 -27.10 16.05 -3.08
N GLU A 585 -26.71 15.27 -2.08
CA GLU A 585 -27.58 14.68 -1.04
C GLU A 585 -28.14 15.70 -0.02
N VAL A 586 -27.75 16.98 -0.11
CA VAL A 586 -28.22 18.06 0.77
C VAL A 586 -29.69 18.47 0.49
N GLY A 587 -30.33 17.88 -0.53
CA GLY A 587 -31.78 18.03 -0.75
C GLY A 587 -32.66 17.20 0.19
N ALA A 588 -32.10 16.19 0.88
CA ALA A 588 -32.89 15.28 1.69
C ALA A 588 -33.41 15.97 2.98
N PRO A 589 -34.71 15.83 3.30
CA PRO A 589 -35.34 16.53 4.44
C PRO A 589 -34.62 16.27 5.78
N GLN A 590 -34.04 15.08 5.98
CA GLN A 590 -33.36 14.73 7.22
C GLN A 590 -32.04 15.49 7.49
N PHE A 591 -31.46 16.18 6.50
CA PHE A 591 -30.21 16.93 6.65
C PHE A 591 -30.40 18.47 6.58
N ARG A 592 -31.63 18.95 6.34
CA ARG A 592 -31.95 20.39 6.22
C ARG A 592 -31.74 21.18 7.51
N GLU A 593 -32.00 20.58 8.67
CA GLU A 593 -31.90 21.29 9.94
C GLU A 593 -30.45 21.54 10.39
N TRP A 594 -29.50 20.69 9.95
CA TRP A 594 -28.11 20.74 10.41
C TRP A 594 -27.28 21.88 9.77
N TRP A 595 -27.60 22.29 8.53
CA TRP A 595 -26.87 23.36 7.80
C TRP A 595 -27.58 24.71 7.75
N SER A 596 -28.86 24.78 8.16
CA SER A 596 -29.67 26.02 8.12
C SER A 596 -29.20 27.12 9.10
N LYS A 597 -28.27 26.80 10.02
CA LYS A 597 -27.70 27.75 10.98
C LYS A 597 -26.27 28.09 10.60
N THR A 598 -26.14 28.92 9.58
CA THR A 598 -24.89 29.56 9.10
C THR A 598 -23.88 28.58 8.50
N PRO A 599 -23.58 28.63 7.19
CA PRO A 599 -22.42 27.94 6.66
C PRO A 599 -21.18 28.52 7.38
N PRO A 600 -20.24 27.69 7.86
CA PRO A 600 -19.01 28.21 8.42
C PRO A 600 -18.38 29.13 7.37
N LYS A 601 -18.10 30.39 7.72
CA LYS A 601 -17.33 31.35 6.88
C LYS A 601 -15.94 30.83 6.46
N THR A 602 -15.60 29.62 6.86
CA THR A 602 -14.32 28.91 6.71
C THR A 602 -14.45 27.62 5.90
N ALA A 603 -15.64 27.28 5.40
CA ALA A 603 -15.82 26.24 4.40
C ALA A 603 -15.28 26.77 3.06
N ALA A 604 -13.96 26.80 2.93
CA ALA A 604 -13.29 27.15 1.69
C ALA A 604 -13.32 25.92 0.77
N TRP A 605 -13.93 26.16 -0.38
CA TRP A 605 -14.11 25.34 -1.56
C TRP A 605 -12.85 24.52 -1.92
N HIS A 606 -13.06 23.23 -2.16
CA HIS A 606 -12.04 22.20 -2.34
C HIS A 606 -11.34 22.28 -3.72
N ARG A 607 -10.12 21.73 -3.80
CA ARG A 607 -9.16 21.67 -4.94
C ARG A 607 -9.67 21.04 -6.26
N TRP A 608 -10.97 20.75 -6.37
CA TRP A 608 -11.61 20.17 -7.55
C TRP A 608 -12.60 21.14 -8.22
N ASP A 609 -12.75 22.35 -7.69
CA ASP A 609 -13.51 23.41 -8.38
C ASP A 609 -12.73 23.89 -9.62
N PRO A 610 -13.30 23.79 -10.84
CA PRO A 610 -12.70 24.31 -12.06
C PRO A 610 -12.33 25.80 -11.98
N SER A 611 -12.99 26.58 -11.13
CA SER A 611 -12.67 28.00 -10.90
C SER A 611 -11.35 28.22 -10.15
N PHE A 612 -10.84 27.19 -9.46
CA PHE A 612 -9.54 27.21 -8.79
C PHE A 612 -8.39 26.91 -9.75
N TRP A 613 -8.66 26.12 -10.79
CA TRP A 613 -7.74 25.78 -11.87
C TRP A 613 -7.91 26.76 -13.02
N ARG A 614 -7.40 27.99 -12.89
CA ARG A 614 -7.40 28.92 -14.03
C ARG A 614 -6.61 28.27 -15.18
N PRO A 615 -7.12 28.30 -16.43
CA PRO A 615 -6.41 27.79 -17.62
C PRO A 615 -4.98 28.35 -17.76
N THR A 616 -4.72 29.54 -17.22
CA THR A 616 -3.41 30.21 -17.19
C THR A 616 -2.36 29.51 -16.32
N HIS A 617 -2.72 28.53 -15.50
CA HIS A 617 -1.76 27.74 -14.72
C HIS A 617 -1.17 26.56 -15.53
N PHE A 618 -1.70 26.28 -16.72
CA PHE A 618 -1.43 25.05 -17.48
C PHE A 618 -1.16 25.25 -18.97
N THR A 619 -1.00 26.50 -19.44
CA THR A 619 -0.49 26.74 -20.80
C THR A 619 1.01 26.41 -20.84
N PHE A 620 1.35 25.34 -21.56
CA PHE A 620 2.70 25.10 -22.08
C PHE A 620 2.99 26.03 -23.26
#